data_AF-A0A7S1H7X6-F1
#
_entry.id   AF-A0A7S1H7X6-F1
#
_cell.length_a   1.000
_cell.length_b   1.000
_cell.length_c   1.000
_cell.angle_alpha   90.00
_cell.angle_beta   90.00
_cell.angle_gamma   90.00
#
_symmetry.space_group_name_H-M   'P 1'
#
loop_
_entity.id
_entity.type
_entity.pdbx_description
1 polymer ?
#
loop_
_entity_poly.entity_id
_entity_poly.type
_entity_poly.pdbx_seq_one_letter_code
_entity_poly.pdbx_strand_id
1 'polypeptide(L)'
;RDSCFSRCRVWPKRSAVSRRCRVSPRDRGGRVCSARTRAVSAEVLAPAMFAALAVALLLGFPVAFSVAAVAAVFGVLGIAGGHFQPAFLLAGTLRIEGFFHNDNLLAIPLFVFMGLLLERTGLAADMLRALDELLAAVRGGMAYTVVMVGATLSALTGFVSAAVIGLGLIALPAMLRHGYDA
;
A
#
# COMPACT_ATOMS: atom_id res chain seq x y z
N ARG A 1 38.04 -8.95 13.77
CA ARG A 1 39.49 -8.74 13.66
C ARG A 1 39.82 -8.55 12.19
N ASP A 2 40.26 -7.43 11.64
CA ASP A 2 40.57 -6.08 12.13
C ASP A 2 40.46 -5.15 10.92
N SER A 3 39.67 -4.08 11.01
CA SER A 3 39.71 -2.97 10.02
C SER A 3 39.37 -1.63 10.68
N CYS A 4 39.75 -1.47 11.95
CA CYS A 4 39.76 -0.18 12.64
C CYS A 4 41.15 0.48 12.61
N PHE A 5 42.07 -0.05 11.81
CA PHE A 5 43.49 0.26 11.85
C PHE A 5 44.11 0.31 10.45
N SER A 6 43.87 1.38 9.66
CA SER A 6 44.69 1.59 8.44
C SER A 6 44.69 3.00 7.83
N ARG A 7 44.25 4.06 8.51
CA ARG A 7 44.40 5.43 7.96
C ARG A 7 44.72 6.49 9.00
N CYS A 8 45.93 6.43 9.53
CA CYS A 8 46.66 7.62 9.94
C CYS A 8 48.07 7.52 9.36
N ARG A 9 48.24 8.08 8.16
CA ARG A 9 49.55 8.19 7.49
C ARG A 9 50.46 9.09 8.33
N VAL A 10 51.62 8.55 8.67
CA VAL A 10 52.76 9.26 9.27
C VAL A 10 53.25 10.31 8.27
N TRP A 11 53.45 11.56 8.71
CA TRP A 11 54.12 12.63 7.95
C TRP A 11 55.40 13.07 8.68
N PRO A 12 56.55 13.21 7.98
CA PRO A 12 57.86 13.38 8.59
C PRO A 12 58.22 14.84 8.92
N LYS A 13 58.94 14.98 10.04
CA LYS A 13 59.88 16.03 10.50
C LYS A 13 59.56 17.54 10.36
N ARG A 14 59.81 18.19 11.53
CA ARG A 14 60.21 19.59 11.84
C ARG A 14 59.11 20.61 12.19
N SER A 15 59.45 21.36 13.25
CA SER A 15 58.82 22.57 13.81
C SER A 15 57.47 22.42 14.51
N ALA A 16 57.49 22.79 15.79
CA ALA A 16 56.37 22.83 16.71
C ALA A 16 55.34 23.88 16.28
N VAL A 17 54.16 23.45 15.85
CA VAL A 17 52.92 24.24 15.88
C VAL A 17 51.76 23.26 16.11
N SER A 18 51.01 23.50 17.17
CA SER A 18 49.78 22.82 17.63
C SER A 18 49.22 21.69 16.75
N ARG A 19 49.41 20.43 17.16
CA ARG A 19 48.57 19.32 16.70
C ARG A 19 47.21 19.39 17.39
N ARG A 20 46.37 20.30 16.91
CA ARG A 20 44.95 20.30 17.24
C ARG A 20 44.33 19.11 16.50
N CYS A 21 44.25 17.96 17.18
CA CYS A 21 43.33 16.90 16.77
C CYS A 21 41.94 17.52 16.76
N ARG A 22 41.41 17.79 15.57
CA ARG A 22 40.04 18.27 15.41
C ARG A 22 39.13 17.06 15.63
N VAL A 23 38.81 16.79 16.89
CA VAL A 23 37.64 15.98 17.24
C VAL A 23 36.45 16.82 16.80
N SER A 24 35.84 16.46 15.67
CA SER A 24 34.56 17.05 15.26
C SER A 24 33.51 16.59 16.28
N PRO A 25 32.83 17.50 17.01
CA PRO A 25 31.92 17.15 18.09
C PRO A 25 30.53 16.69 17.59
N ARG A 26 30.45 16.06 16.41
CA ARG A 26 29.18 15.77 15.72
C ARG A 26 28.77 14.29 15.72
N ASP A 27 29.59 13.39 16.25
CA ASP A 27 29.29 11.95 16.31
C ASP A 27 28.91 11.49 17.73
N ARG A 28 27.77 12.00 18.23
CA ARG A 28 26.93 11.24 19.18
C ARG A 28 25.81 10.59 18.37
N GLY A 29 25.98 9.34 17.95
CA GLY A 29 24.92 8.62 17.26
C GLY A 29 25.37 7.30 16.65
N GLY A 30 25.45 6.25 17.48
CA GLY A 30 25.23 4.86 17.04
C GLY A 30 26.18 4.31 15.98
N ARG A 31 27.41 3.96 16.36
CA ARG A 31 28.16 2.93 15.61
C ARG A 31 27.44 1.59 15.80
N VAL A 32 26.52 1.26 14.89
CA VAL A 32 25.96 -0.08 14.78
C VAL A 32 27.07 -0.98 14.22
N CYS A 33 27.67 -1.78 15.10
CA CYS A 33 28.56 -2.86 14.70
C CYS A 33 27.78 -3.81 13.78
N SER A 34 28.14 -3.75 12.49
CA SER A 34 27.66 -4.59 11.40
C SER A 34 27.83 -6.08 11.72
N ALA A 35 26.76 -6.69 12.22
CA ALA A 35 26.57 -8.12 12.12
C ALA A 35 26.23 -8.42 10.65
N ARG A 36 27.03 -9.30 10.06
CA ARG A 36 27.00 -9.76 8.68
C ARG A 36 25.62 -10.30 8.27
N THR A 37 24.72 -9.43 7.80
CA THR A 37 23.56 -9.82 6.98
C THR A 37 24.10 -10.24 5.62
N ARG A 38 24.10 -11.54 5.34
CA ARG A 38 24.49 -12.09 4.05
C ARG A 38 23.67 -11.41 2.94
N ALA A 39 24.40 -10.87 1.97
CA ALA A 39 23.95 -10.31 0.70
C ALA A 39 22.48 -10.60 0.33
N VAL A 40 21.60 -9.64 0.60
CA VAL A 40 20.39 -9.49 -0.23
C VAL A 40 20.82 -8.63 -1.41
N SER A 41 21.01 -9.24 -2.57
CA SER A 41 21.21 -8.50 -3.82
C SER A 41 20.00 -7.58 -4.04
N ALA A 42 20.21 -6.36 -4.53
CA ALA A 42 19.13 -5.39 -4.75
C ALA A 42 17.98 -5.97 -5.61
N GLU A 43 18.32 -6.89 -6.52
CA GLU A 43 17.42 -7.65 -7.38
C GLU A 43 16.45 -8.56 -6.62
N VAL A 44 16.86 -9.10 -5.46
CA VAL A 44 16.07 -10.04 -4.65
C VAL A 44 15.19 -9.29 -3.64
N LEU A 45 15.56 -8.06 -3.25
CA LEU A 45 14.85 -7.30 -2.23
C LEU A 45 13.41 -6.96 -2.65
N ALA A 46 13.22 -6.46 -3.88
CA ALA A 46 11.90 -6.08 -4.39
C ALA A 46 10.92 -7.27 -4.51
N PRO A 47 11.28 -8.41 -5.15
CA PRO A 47 10.37 -9.57 -5.19
C PRO A 47 10.17 -10.19 -3.81
N ALA A 48 11.17 -10.15 -2.92
CA ALA A 48 11.01 -10.63 -1.55
C ALA A 48 10.03 -9.78 -0.73
N MET A 49 10.02 -8.45 -0.89
CA MET A 49 9.01 -7.56 -0.29
C MET A 49 7.59 -7.93 -0.74
N PHE A 50 7.42 -8.13 -2.04
CA PHE A 50 6.12 -8.51 -2.61
C PHE A 50 5.65 -9.88 -2.10
N ALA A 51 6.53 -10.88 -2.11
CA ALA A 51 6.22 -12.21 -1.61
C ALA A 51 5.88 -12.20 -0.11
N ALA A 52 6.63 -11.46 0.71
CA ALA A 52 6.35 -11.32 2.13
C ALA A 52 4.98 -10.68 2.40
N LEU A 53 4.63 -9.65 1.61
CA LEU A 53 3.31 -9.02 1.69
C LEU A 53 2.19 -9.98 1.29
N ALA A 54 2.37 -10.73 0.20
CA ALA A 54 1.39 -11.74 -0.23
C ALA A 54 1.14 -12.80 0.86
N VAL A 55 2.21 -13.33 1.46
CA VAL A 55 2.10 -14.30 2.58
C VAL A 55 1.38 -13.68 3.78
N ALA A 56 1.69 -12.43 4.15
CA ALA A 56 1.02 -11.73 5.24
C ALA A 56 -0.48 -11.53 4.99
N LEU A 57 -0.89 -11.31 3.72
CA LEU A 57 -2.31 -11.25 3.34
C LEU A 57 -2.99 -12.62 3.40
N LEU A 58 -2.30 -13.69 2.99
CA LEU A 58 -2.81 -15.07 3.06
C LEU A 58 -3.03 -15.54 4.51
N LEU A 59 -2.25 -15.03 5.46
CA LEU A 59 -2.43 -15.24 6.90
C LEU A 59 -3.69 -14.55 7.45
N GLY A 60 -4.42 -13.77 6.64
CA GLY A 60 -5.66 -13.09 7.04
C GLY A 60 -5.44 -11.84 7.90
N PHE A 61 -4.21 -11.32 7.96
CA PHE A 61 -3.91 -10.11 8.72
C PHE A 61 -4.48 -8.87 8.03
N PRO A 62 -5.00 -7.86 8.75
CA PRO A 62 -5.54 -6.66 8.12
C PRO A 62 -4.49 -5.94 7.26
N VAL A 63 -4.88 -5.56 6.05
CA VAL A 63 -3.98 -5.08 4.98
C VAL A 63 -3.12 -3.88 5.42
N ALA A 64 -3.66 -2.98 6.24
CA ALA A 64 -2.90 -1.83 6.73
C ALA A 64 -1.67 -2.23 7.57
N PHE A 65 -1.83 -3.23 8.44
CA PHE A 65 -0.74 -3.70 9.31
C PHE A 65 0.29 -4.50 8.54
N SER A 66 -0.13 -5.31 7.56
CA SER A 66 0.80 -6.09 6.73
C SER A 66 1.65 -5.20 5.85
N VAL A 67 1.08 -4.16 5.22
CA VAL A 67 1.84 -3.17 4.43
C VAL A 67 2.83 -2.42 5.33
N ALA A 68 2.39 -1.93 6.50
CA ALA A 68 3.26 -1.19 7.41
C ALA A 68 4.41 -2.04 7.95
N ALA A 69 4.13 -3.28 8.37
CA ALA A 69 5.14 -4.19 8.91
C ALA A 69 6.16 -4.60 7.85
N VAL A 70 5.72 -5.00 6.65
CA VAL A 70 6.62 -5.36 5.54
C VAL A 70 7.46 -4.16 5.12
N ALA A 71 6.86 -2.96 5.02
CA ALA A 71 7.60 -1.74 4.71
C ALA A 71 8.65 -1.40 5.78
N ALA A 72 8.31 -1.53 7.08
CA ALA A 72 9.25 -1.25 8.17
C ALA A 72 10.40 -2.28 8.22
N VAL A 73 10.09 -3.57 8.14
CA VAL A 73 11.08 -4.66 8.20
C VAL A 73 12.05 -4.58 7.04
N PHE A 74 11.55 -4.46 5.81
CA PHE A 74 12.42 -4.36 4.63
C PHE A 74 13.11 -3.00 4.50
N GLY A 75 12.51 -1.93 5.03
CA GLY A 75 13.17 -0.62 5.14
C GLY A 75 14.41 -0.67 6.03
N VAL A 76 14.32 -1.32 7.20
CA VAL A 76 15.46 -1.52 8.11
C VAL A 76 16.49 -2.47 7.49
N LEU A 77 16.05 -3.58 6.90
CA LEU A 77 16.95 -4.53 6.23
C LEU A 77 17.69 -3.91 5.04
N GLY A 78 17.03 -3.04 4.27
CA GLY A 78 17.64 -2.32 3.15
C GLY A 78 18.69 -1.30 3.57
N ILE A 79 18.52 -0.64 4.73
CA ILE A 79 19.54 0.24 5.32
C ILE A 79 20.71 -0.57 5.88
N ALA A 80 20.43 -1.69 6.56
CA ALA A 80 21.46 -2.60 7.06
C ALA A 80 22.29 -3.22 5.92
N GLY A 81 21.67 -3.46 4.76
CA GLY A 81 22.33 -3.92 3.53
C GLY A 81 23.07 -2.83 2.75
N GLY A 82 23.01 -1.57 3.17
CA GLY A 82 23.68 -0.44 2.52
C GLY A 82 23.04 0.03 1.20
N HIS A 83 21.85 -0.45 0.88
CA HIS A 83 21.12 -0.10 -0.35
C HIS A 83 20.38 1.24 -0.26
N PHE A 84 20.03 1.68 0.95
CA PHE A 84 19.33 2.95 1.20
C PHE A 84 20.09 3.85 2.18
N GLN A 85 19.98 5.17 1.99
CA GLN A 85 20.47 6.14 2.97
C GLN A 85 19.55 6.19 4.19
N PRO A 86 20.08 6.37 5.41
CA PRO A 86 19.28 6.46 6.63
C PRO A 86 18.32 7.66 6.63
N ALA A 87 18.58 8.66 5.79
CA ALA A 87 17.68 9.80 5.58
C ALA A 87 16.30 9.40 5.01
N PHE A 88 16.18 8.28 4.30
CA PHE A 88 14.90 7.81 3.77
C PHE A 88 13.92 7.40 4.86
N LEU A 89 14.39 6.88 6.00
CA LEU A 89 13.51 6.62 7.16
C LEU A 89 12.97 7.92 7.77
N LEU A 90 13.82 8.94 7.90
CA LEU A 90 13.39 10.26 8.38
C LEU A 90 12.38 10.91 7.42
N ALA A 91 12.61 10.77 6.11
CA ALA A 91 11.67 11.25 5.08
C ALA A 91 10.31 10.52 5.16
N GLY A 92 10.30 9.25 5.58
CA GLY A 92 9.07 8.49 5.84
C GLY A 92 8.19 9.14 6.91
N THR A 93 8.78 9.54 8.04
CA THR A 93 8.05 10.21 9.13
C THR A 93 7.48 11.56 8.69
N LEU A 94 8.25 12.36 7.94
CA LEU A 94 7.78 13.65 7.42
C LEU A 94 6.60 13.49 6.44
N ARG A 95 6.56 12.41 5.66
CA ARG A 95 5.42 12.12 4.76
C ARG A 95 4.16 11.72 5.51
N ILE A 96 4.29 11.02 6.64
CA ILE A 96 3.17 10.62 7.48
C ILE A 96 2.52 11.85 8.12
N GLU A 97 3.33 12.78 8.65
CA GLU A 97 2.85 14.07 9.15
C GLU A 97 2.14 14.88 8.06
N GLY A 98 2.72 14.92 6.86
CA GLY A 98 2.09 15.53 5.70
C GLY A 98 0.73 14.91 5.38
N PHE A 99 0.60 13.59 5.43
CA PHE A 99 -0.65 12.88 5.14
C PHE A 99 -1.81 13.35 6.03
N PHE A 100 -1.61 13.53 7.34
CA PHE A 100 -2.67 14.00 8.24
C PHE A 100 -3.14 15.43 7.99
N HIS A 101 -2.27 16.28 7.43
CA HIS A 101 -2.57 17.67 7.11
C HIS A 101 -3.15 17.85 5.70
N ASN A 102 -3.39 16.77 4.96
CA ASN A 102 -3.96 16.86 3.61
C ASN A 102 -5.49 16.93 3.66
N ASP A 103 -6.06 17.95 3.04
CA ASP A 103 -7.52 18.10 2.87
C ASP A 103 -8.15 16.94 2.07
N ASN A 104 -7.34 16.24 1.27
CA ASN A 104 -7.74 15.05 0.52
C ASN A 104 -8.22 13.89 1.43
N LEU A 105 -7.89 13.89 2.72
CA LEU A 105 -8.38 12.84 3.63
C LEU A 105 -9.89 12.94 3.83
N LEU A 106 -10.49 14.14 3.69
CA LEU A 106 -11.95 14.29 3.71
C LEU A 106 -12.63 13.67 2.50
N ALA A 107 -11.91 13.53 1.37
CA ALA A 107 -12.45 12.88 0.18
C ALA A 107 -12.74 11.40 0.42
N ILE A 108 -11.97 10.69 1.25
CA ILE A 108 -12.17 9.24 1.48
C ILE A 108 -13.51 8.97 2.18
N PRO A 109 -13.86 9.60 3.32
CA PRO A 109 -15.18 9.46 3.94
C PRO A 109 -16.31 9.94 3.04
N LEU A 110 -16.14 11.06 2.31
CA LEU A 110 -17.16 11.56 1.39
C LEU A 110 -17.41 10.60 0.23
N PHE A 111 -16.36 9.95 -0.28
CA PHE A 111 -16.43 8.95 -1.32
C PHE A 111 -17.15 7.69 -0.85
N VAL A 112 -16.79 7.18 0.32
CA VAL A 112 -17.47 6.02 0.94
C VAL A 112 -18.91 6.36 1.30
N PHE A 113 -19.17 7.58 1.79
CA PHE A 113 -20.51 8.07 2.10
C PHE A 113 -21.39 8.11 0.84
N MET A 114 -20.87 8.61 -0.28
CA MET A 114 -21.61 8.60 -1.54
C MET A 114 -21.96 7.17 -1.98
N GLY A 115 -21.01 6.24 -1.86
CA GLY A 115 -21.26 4.82 -2.13
C GLY A 115 -22.36 4.22 -1.25
N LEU A 116 -22.28 4.45 0.06
CA LEU A 116 -23.30 4.03 1.03
C LEU A 116 -24.65 4.69 0.77
N LEU A 117 -24.68 5.96 0.37
CA LEU A 117 -25.91 6.68 0.06
C LEU A 117 -26.61 6.06 -1.15
N LEU A 118 -25.87 5.76 -2.22
CA LEU A 118 -26.39 5.08 -3.42
C LEU A 118 -26.94 3.68 -3.11
N GLU A 119 -26.28 2.95 -2.21
CA GLU A 119 -26.74 1.63 -1.77
C GLU A 119 -28.02 1.75 -0.91
N ARG A 120 -28.07 2.71 0.02
CA ARG A 120 -29.20 2.91 0.94
C ARG A 120 -30.44 3.50 0.29
N THR A 121 -30.30 4.31 -0.77
CA THR A 121 -31.45 4.83 -1.51
C THR A 121 -32.11 3.78 -2.40
N GLY A 122 -31.49 2.61 -2.59
CA GLY A 122 -32.01 1.57 -3.49
C GLY A 122 -31.86 1.90 -4.97
N LEU A 123 -31.03 2.90 -5.31
CA LEU A 123 -30.82 3.37 -6.68
C LEU A 123 -30.37 2.24 -7.62
N ALA A 124 -29.56 1.30 -7.10
CA ALA A 124 -29.13 0.11 -7.83
C ALA A 124 -30.30 -0.78 -8.29
N ALA A 125 -31.31 -0.97 -7.44
CA ALA A 125 -32.47 -1.81 -7.75
C ALA A 125 -33.38 -1.14 -8.79
N ASP A 126 -33.54 0.18 -8.71
CA ASP A 126 -34.33 0.94 -9.68
C ASP A 126 -33.63 1.03 -11.05
N MET A 127 -32.30 1.19 -11.06
CA MET A 127 -31.53 1.12 -12.32
C MET A 127 -31.60 -0.27 -12.96
N LEU A 128 -31.56 -1.34 -12.17
CA LEU A 128 -31.75 -2.70 -12.68
C LEU A 128 -33.11 -2.85 -13.36
N ARG A 129 -34.20 -2.38 -12.75
CA ARG A 129 -35.54 -2.44 -13.34
C ARG A 129 -35.63 -1.62 -14.63
N ALA A 130 -35.13 -0.38 -14.61
CA ALA A 130 -35.21 0.51 -15.77
C ALA A 130 -34.41 -0.02 -16.97
N LEU A 131 -33.21 -0.56 -16.73
CA LEU A 131 -32.39 -1.14 -17.79
C LEU A 131 -32.92 -2.49 -18.26
N ASP A 132 -33.52 -3.28 -17.39
CA ASP A 132 -34.15 -4.55 -17.77
C ASP A 132 -35.35 -4.31 -18.70
N GLU A 133 -36.19 -3.32 -18.39
CA GLU A 133 -37.30 -2.91 -19.24
C GLU A 133 -36.82 -2.36 -20.60
N LEU A 134 -35.68 -1.66 -20.61
CA LEU A 134 -35.03 -1.17 -21.83
C LEU A 134 -34.43 -2.31 -22.69
N LEU A 135 -33.94 -3.37 -22.05
CA LEU A 135 -33.29 -4.52 -22.69
C LEU A 135 -34.23 -5.73 -22.84
N ALA A 136 -35.52 -5.59 -22.52
CA ALA A 136 -36.51 -6.67 -22.55
C ALA A 136 -36.69 -7.31 -23.93
N ALA A 137 -36.41 -6.56 -25.01
CA ALA A 137 -36.46 -7.07 -26.38
C ALA A 137 -35.29 -8.03 -26.72
N VAL A 138 -34.23 -8.05 -25.91
CA VAL A 138 -33.03 -8.86 -26.16
C VAL A 138 -33.14 -10.18 -25.38
N ARG A 139 -32.93 -11.30 -26.10
CA ARG A 139 -32.85 -12.63 -25.47
C ARG A 139 -31.66 -12.66 -24.51
N GLY A 140 -31.93 -12.77 -23.20
CA GLY A 140 -30.92 -12.68 -22.15
C GLY A 140 -30.65 -11.26 -21.61
N GLY A 141 -31.54 -10.30 -21.86
CA GLY A 141 -31.41 -8.89 -21.44
C GLY A 141 -31.04 -8.70 -19.96
N MET A 142 -31.67 -9.47 -19.07
CA MET A 142 -31.38 -9.47 -17.62
C MET A 142 -29.89 -9.62 -17.27
N ALA A 143 -29.16 -10.52 -17.94
CA ALA A 143 -27.74 -10.75 -17.64
C ALA A 143 -26.87 -9.55 -18.06
N TYR A 144 -27.17 -8.95 -19.22
CA TYR A 144 -26.48 -7.75 -19.69
C TYR A 144 -26.77 -6.54 -18.80
N THR A 145 -27.99 -6.41 -18.30
CA THR A 145 -28.40 -5.35 -17.38
C THR A 145 -27.60 -5.38 -16.08
N VAL A 146 -27.43 -6.56 -15.46
CA VAL A 146 -26.64 -6.69 -14.21
C VAL A 146 -25.19 -6.26 -14.39
N VAL A 147 -24.57 -6.65 -15.51
CA VAL A 147 -23.17 -6.27 -15.82
C VAL A 147 -23.06 -4.76 -16.06
N MET A 148 -23.99 -4.16 -16.82
CA MET A 148 -24.00 -2.71 -17.09
C MET A 148 -24.23 -1.87 -15.84
N VAL A 149 -25.18 -2.27 -14.99
CA VAL A 149 -25.43 -1.61 -13.70
C VAL A 149 -24.23 -1.76 -12.78
N GLY A 150 -23.68 -2.97 -12.67
CA GLY A 150 -22.49 -3.24 -11.87
C GLY A 150 -21.28 -2.41 -12.31
N ALA A 151 -21.05 -2.29 -13.61
CA ALA A 151 -19.99 -1.46 -14.16
C ALA A 151 -20.20 0.03 -13.85
N THR A 152 -21.43 0.53 -14.03
CA THR A 152 -21.76 1.94 -13.78
C THR A 152 -21.61 2.29 -12.29
N LEU A 153 -22.14 1.46 -11.39
CA LEU A 153 -22.02 1.67 -9.95
C LEU A 153 -20.57 1.50 -9.48
N SER A 154 -19.83 0.52 -10.01
CA SER A 154 -18.41 0.38 -9.68
C SER A 154 -17.58 1.57 -10.18
N ALA A 155 -17.93 2.18 -11.31
CA ALA A 155 -17.25 3.37 -11.82
C ALA A 155 -17.44 4.58 -10.90
N LEU A 156 -18.65 4.75 -10.33
CA LEU A 156 -18.96 5.85 -9.41
C LEU A 156 -18.31 5.65 -8.03
N THR A 157 -18.19 4.40 -7.58
CA THR A 157 -17.83 4.07 -6.18
C THR A 157 -16.43 3.49 -6.02
N GLY A 158 -15.72 3.17 -7.10
CA GLY A 158 -14.31 2.71 -7.12
C GLY A 158 -13.96 1.45 -6.33
N PHE A 159 -14.94 0.77 -5.72
CA PHE A 159 -14.76 -0.49 -4.99
C PHE A 159 -15.68 -1.57 -5.54
N VAL A 160 -15.12 -2.44 -6.38
CA VAL A 160 -15.86 -3.45 -7.13
C VAL A 160 -16.39 -4.61 -6.28
N SER A 161 -15.67 -5.00 -5.21
CA SER A 161 -15.98 -6.26 -4.53
C SER A 161 -17.20 -6.20 -3.61
N ALA A 162 -17.46 -5.11 -2.88
CA ALA A 162 -18.72 -5.00 -2.14
C ALA A 162 -19.92 -4.88 -3.08
N ALA A 163 -19.80 -4.08 -4.15
CA ALA A 163 -20.89 -3.83 -5.07
C ALA A 163 -21.35 -5.10 -5.78
N VAL A 164 -20.43 -5.97 -6.22
CA VAL A 164 -20.78 -7.24 -6.88
C VAL A 164 -21.51 -8.20 -5.93
N ILE A 165 -21.13 -8.26 -4.66
CA ILE A 165 -21.83 -9.10 -3.67
C ILE A 165 -23.24 -8.58 -3.42
N GLY A 166 -23.39 -7.26 -3.23
CA GLY A 166 -24.71 -6.64 -3.03
C GLY A 166 -25.64 -6.80 -4.23
N LEU A 167 -25.13 -6.54 -5.44
CA LEU A 167 -25.88 -6.77 -6.67
C LEU A 167 -26.21 -8.24 -6.88
N GLY A 168 -25.32 -9.18 -6.56
CA GLY A 168 -25.60 -10.60 -6.62
C GLY A 168 -26.77 -11.01 -5.72
N LEU A 169 -26.81 -10.50 -4.48
CA LEU A 169 -27.89 -10.77 -3.53
C LEU A 169 -29.23 -10.16 -3.96
N ILE A 170 -29.23 -9.03 -4.67
CA ILE A 170 -30.44 -8.38 -5.19
C ILE A 170 -30.89 -9.02 -6.52
N ALA A 171 -29.95 -9.36 -7.39
CA ALA A 171 -30.21 -9.90 -8.72
C ALA A 171 -30.64 -11.37 -8.68
N LEU A 172 -30.10 -12.18 -7.76
CA LEU A 172 -30.47 -13.58 -7.60
C LEU A 172 -31.99 -13.79 -7.44
N PRO A 173 -32.70 -13.14 -6.50
CA PRO A 173 -34.15 -13.28 -6.39
C PRO A 173 -34.90 -12.66 -7.59
N ALA A 174 -34.31 -11.70 -8.30
CA ALA A 174 -34.91 -11.10 -9.48
C ALA A 174 -34.84 -12.03 -10.72
N MET A 175 -33.75 -12.79 -10.88
CA MET A 175 -33.58 -13.76 -11.97
C MET A 175 -34.48 -14.99 -11.79
N LEU A 176 -34.59 -15.53 -10.56
CA LEU A 176 -35.48 -16.67 -10.28
C LEU A 176 -36.96 -16.36 -10.57
N ARG A 177 -37.39 -15.12 -10.35
CA ARG A 177 -38.76 -14.67 -10.69
C ARG A 177 -39.02 -14.62 -12.21
N HIS A 178 -37.97 -14.45 -13.00
CA HIS A 178 -38.05 -14.46 -14.47
C HIS A 178 -37.89 -15.86 -15.07
N GLY A 179 -37.91 -16.91 -14.24
CA GLY A 179 -37.83 -18.31 -14.71
C GLY A 179 -36.44 -18.72 -15.17
N TYR A 180 -35.39 -18.02 -14.75
CA TYR A 180 -34.02 -18.52 -14.89
C TYR A 180 -33.82 -19.67 -13.90
N ASP A 181 -33.47 -20.86 -14.40
CA ASP A 181 -33.07 -22.00 -13.59
C ASP A 181 -31.68 -21.76 -12.95
N ALA A 182 -31.48 -22.35 -11.77
CA ALA A 182 -30.25 -22.24 -10.98
C ALA A 182 -29.08 -23.08 -11.54
#